data_AF-A0A9X0CRC2-F1
#
_entry.id   AF-A0A9X0CRC2-F1
#
_cell.length_a   1.000
_cell.length_b   1.000
_cell.length_c   1.000
_cell.angle_alpha   90.00
_cell.angle_beta   90.00
_cell.angle_gamma   90.00
#
_symmetry.space_group_name_H-M   'P 1'
#
loop_
_entity.id
_entity.type
_entity.pdbx_description
1 polymer ?
#
loop_
_entity_poly.entity_id
_entity_poly.type
_entity_poly.pdbx_seq_one_letter_code
_entity_poly.pdbx_strand_id
1 'polypeptide(L)'
;MAMSRIVLCFLVSIQFLLVCHCNLPRERIRLKRELDDDDIILGLKMYESRMSRMQSKIAQQLAIIRKQRNRIEDVKYYLRRKGDDYEREDLKGQIIFDTDKAKQSLQLASLDNLVLEVDHHEKGQADLLKALKKDNVAMDDIHQRVLDNRQICRDAETEWKDQASGTVKELSRQYVKCNRNELLQKFYLERKSATNNQVRYRYRCCRLSMKDNWQRPDDM
;
A
#
# COMPACT_ATOMS: atom_id res chain seq x y z
N MET A 1 37.81 19.65 -19.31
CA MET A 1 38.61 18.92 -20.31
C MET A 1 38.54 19.65 -21.65
N ALA A 2 39.27 20.76 -21.79
CA ALA A 2 39.14 21.71 -22.90
C ALA A 2 40.51 22.09 -23.51
N MET A 3 41.42 21.12 -23.64
CA MET A 3 42.80 21.37 -24.10
C MET A 3 43.19 20.66 -25.42
N SER A 4 42.25 20.02 -26.12
CA SER A 4 42.59 19.24 -27.33
C SER A 4 42.34 19.97 -28.65
N ARG A 5 41.49 21.02 -28.66
CA ARG A 5 41.14 21.73 -29.91
C ARG A 5 42.15 22.81 -30.34
N ILE A 6 42.95 23.33 -29.41
CA ILE A 6 43.93 24.40 -29.71
C ILE A 6 45.16 23.83 -30.42
N VAL A 7 45.59 22.60 -30.08
CA VAL A 7 46.80 21.98 -30.65
C VAL A 7 46.63 21.61 -32.13
N LEU A 8 45.42 21.24 -32.57
CA LEU A 8 45.17 20.92 -33.98
C LEU A 8 45.14 22.15 -34.90
N CYS A 9 44.78 23.34 -34.39
CA CYS A 9 44.82 24.57 -35.19
C CYS A 9 46.25 25.08 -35.42
N PHE A 10 47.15 24.94 -34.43
CA PHE A 10 48.54 25.41 -34.58
C PHE A 10 49.36 24.58 -35.59
N LEU A 11 49.09 23.28 -35.73
CA LEU A 11 49.85 22.44 -36.68
C LEU A 11 49.45 22.67 -38.15
N VAL A 12 48.22 23.12 -38.43
CA VAL A 12 47.80 23.45 -39.81
C VAL A 12 48.33 24.82 -40.23
N SER A 13 48.54 25.76 -39.30
CA SER A 13 49.06 27.10 -39.62
C SER A 13 50.58 27.13 -39.88
N ILE A 14 51.35 26.21 -39.30
CA ILE A 14 52.83 26.23 -39.41
C ILE A 14 53.33 25.66 -40.76
N GLN A 15 52.56 24.82 -41.44
CA GLN A 15 52.94 24.33 -42.78
C GLN A 15 52.73 25.36 -43.91
N PHE A 16 51.92 26.40 -43.70
CA PHE A 16 51.68 27.45 -44.70
C PHE A 16 52.70 28.59 -44.65
N LEU A 17 53.55 28.69 -43.62
CA LEU A 17 54.49 29.80 -43.42
C LEU A 17 55.93 29.53 -43.92
N LEU A 18 56.21 28.35 -44.49
CA LEU A 18 57.57 27.98 -44.95
C LEU A 18 57.76 28.00 -46.48
N VAL A 19 56.83 28.59 -47.23
CA VAL A 19 56.98 28.81 -48.69
C VAL A 19 56.79 30.30 -49.00
N CYS A 20 57.68 31.15 -48.49
CA CYS A 20 57.88 32.49 -49.02
C CYS A 20 59.22 33.04 -48.53
N HIS A 21 60.31 32.56 -49.13
CA HIS A 21 61.56 33.30 -49.15
C HIS A 21 61.73 33.90 -50.54
N CYS A 22 61.43 35.20 -50.59
CA CYS A 22 61.70 36.10 -51.68
C CYS A 22 63.21 36.11 -52.01
N ASN A 23 63.57 35.60 -53.18
CA ASN A 23 64.85 35.92 -53.80
C ASN A 23 64.67 37.19 -54.65
N LEU A 24 65.51 38.19 -54.36
CA LEU A 24 65.65 39.44 -55.10
C LEU A 24 65.89 39.18 -56.61
N PRO A 25 65.38 40.03 -57.52
CA PRO A 25 65.71 39.95 -58.93
C PRO A 25 67.12 40.52 -59.14
N ARG A 26 68.09 39.63 -59.35
CA ARG A 26 69.40 39.99 -59.90
C ARG A 26 69.23 40.14 -61.41
N GLU A 27 69.33 41.37 -61.91
CA GLU A 27 69.37 41.70 -63.33
C GLU A 27 70.37 40.79 -64.05
N ARG A 28 69.85 39.81 -64.79
CA ARG A 28 70.60 39.10 -65.82
C ARG A 28 70.21 39.70 -67.15
N ILE A 29 71.21 40.31 -67.78
CA ILE A 29 71.29 40.65 -69.18
C ILE A 29 70.60 39.55 -70.00
N ARG A 30 69.41 39.83 -70.52
CA ARG A 30 68.71 38.98 -71.49
C ARG A 30 69.51 39.06 -72.78
N LEU A 31 70.47 38.16 -72.95
CA LEU A 31 70.83 37.70 -74.29
C LEU A 31 69.57 37.10 -74.89
N LYS A 32 68.95 37.78 -75.86
CA LYS A 32 68.00 37.14 -76.78
C LYS A 32 68.80 36.07 -77.52
N ARG A 33 68.81 34.85 -76.99
CA ARG A 33 69.00 33.67 -77.83
C ARG A 33 67.72 33.55 -78.64
N GLU A 34 67.85 33.64 -79.95
CA GLU A 34 66.85 33.13 -80.86
C GLU A 34 66.63 31.67 -80.45
N LEU A 35 65.43 31.35 -79.95
CA LEU A 35 65.06 29.97 -79.67
C LEU A 35 65.02 29.28 -81.03
N ASP A 36 65.88 28.29 -81.20
CA ASP A 36 65.78 27.37 -82.33
C ASP A 36 64.47 26.58 -82.18
N ASP A 37 63.75 26.37 -83.27
CA ASP A 37 62.41 25.75 -83.24
C ASP A 37 62.44 24.35 -82.59
N ASP A 38 63.60 23.68 -82.63
CA ASP A 38 63.84 22.37 -82.02
C ASP A 38 63.78 22.39 -80.48
N ASP A 39 64.21 23.47 -79.82
CA ASP A 39 64.15 23.60 -78.36
C ASP A 39 62.70 23.79 -77.87
N ILE A 40 61.87 24.47 -78.67
CA ILE A 40 60.44 24.65 -78.41
C ILE A 40 59.72 23.30 -78.52
N ILE A 41 60.03 22.53 -79.57
CA ILE A 41 59.46 21.20 -79.81
C ILE A 41 59.87 20.23 -78.69
N LEU A 42 61.12 20.27 -78.22
CA LEU A 42 61.59 19.43 -77.11
C LEU A 42 60.87 19.77 -75.80
N GLY A 43 60.70 21.07 -75.51
CA GLY A 43 59.94 21.54 -74.34
C GLY A 43 58.49 21.06 -74.34
N LEU A 44 57.83 21.11 -75.51
CA LEU A 44 56.46 20.61 -75.68
C LEU A 44 56.37 19.09 -75.45
N LYS A 45 57.31 18.31 -76.00
CA LYS A 45 57.37 16.85 -75.76
C LYS A 45 57.60 16.49 -74.29
N MET A 46 58.47 17.23 -73.61
CA MET A 46 58.68 17.03 -72.16
C MET A 46 57.43 17.37 -71.36
N TYR A 47 56.71 18.43 -71.72
CA TYR A 47 55.46 18.81 -71.07
C TYR A 47 54.36 17.76 -71.28
N GLU A 48 54.20 17.25 -72.51
CA GLU A 48 53.26 16.18 -72.84
C GLU A 48 53.54 14.90 -72.01
N SER A 49 54.81 14.47 -71.96
CA SER A 49 55.22 13.32 -71.15
C SER A 49 54.91 13.53 -69.66
N ARG A 50 55.15 14.73 -69.13
CA ARG A 50 54.88 15.06 -67.74
C ARG A 50 53.37 15.10 -67.45
N MET A 51 52.57 15.61 -68.39
CA MET A 51 51.12 15.67 -68.27
C MET A 51 50.50 14.28 -68.31
N SER A 52 50.98 13.39 -69.18
CA SER A 52 50.57 11.98 -69.21
C SER A 52 50.86 11.26 -67.89
N ARG A 53 52.04 11.48 -67.29
CA ARG A 53 52.38 10.94 -65.96
C ARG A 53 51.49 11.50 -64.84
N MET A 54 51.07 12.77 -64.94
CA MET A 54 50.14 13.35 -63.96
C MET A 54 48.74 12.77 -64.12
N GLN A 55 48.25 12.60 -65.35
CA GLN A 55 46.96 11.97 -65.62
C GLN A 55 46.92 10.54 -65.08
N SER A 56 47.99 9.75 -65.23
CA SER A 56 48.03 8.40 -64.68
C SER A 56 47.97 8.39 -63.15
N LYS A 57 48.67 9.31 -62.48
CA LYS A 57 48.60 9.47 -61.01
C LYS A 57 47.20 9.88 -60.55
N ILE A 58 46.54 10.79 -61.27
CA ILE A 58 45.16 11.21 -60.97
C ILE A 58 44.20 10.02 -61.12
N ALA A 59 44.31 9.26 -62.20
CA ALA A 59 43.49 8.06 -62.42
C ALA A 59 43.71 7.01 -61.31
N GLN A 60 44.96 6.82 -60.89
CA GLN A 60 45.31 5.92 -59.78
C GLN A 60 44.70 6.38 -58.46
N GLN A 61 44.75 7.69 -58.15
CA GLN A 61 44.12 8.23 -56.95
C GLN A 61 42.60 8.09 -56.97
N LEU A 62 41.96 8.33 -58.12
CA LEU A 62 40.52 8.13 -58.26
C LEU A 62 40.11 6.67 -58.01
N ALA A 63 40.90 5.70 -58.46
CA ALA A 63 40.65 4.28 -58.18
C ALA A 63 40.75 3.95 -56.68
N ILE A 64 41.75 4.52 -55.99
CA ILE A 64 41.93 4.34 -54.53
C ILE A 64 40.75 4.95 -53.77
N ILE A 65 40.35 6.17 -54.11
CA ILE A 65 39.21 6.86 -53.48
C ILE A 65 37.93 6.05 -53.66
N ARG A 66 37.71 5.50 -54.87
CA ARG A 66 36.54 4.66 -55.15
C ARG A 66 36.53 3.39 -54.30
N LYS A 67 37.69 2.74 -54.12
CA LYS A 67 37.83 1.57 -53.25
C LYS A 67 37.58 1.88 -51.78
N GLN A 68 38.08 3.03 -51.30
CA GLN A 68 37.84 3.49 -49.94
C GLN A 68 36.36 3.79 -49.68
N ARG A 69 35.68 4.44 -50.64
CA ARG A 69 34.23 4.70 -50.54
C ARG A 69 33.43 3.41 -50.39
N ASN A 70 33.73 2.37 -51.16
CA ASN A 70 33.04 1.08 -51.05
C ASN A 70 33.25 0.44 -49.67
N ARG A 71 34.48 0.46 -49.15
CA ARG A 71 34.77 -0.04 -47.80
C ARG A 71 34.01 0.70 -46.71
N ILE A 72 33.85 2.01 -46.85
CA ILE A 72 33.09 2.84 -45.90
C ILE A 72 31.61 2.47 -45.94
N GLU A 73 31.02 2.25 -47.11
CA GLU A 73 29.62 1.80 -47.23
C GLU A 73 29.41 0.39 -46.67
N ASP A 74 30.35 -0.54 -46.88
CA ASP A 74 30.31 -1.86 -46.27
C ASP A 74 30.33 -1.76 -44.74
N VAL A 75 31.29 -1.00 -44.18
CA VAL A 75 31.39 -0.78 -42.72
C VAL A 75 30.11 -0.14 -42.18
N LYS A 76 29.54 0.84 -42.88
CA LYS A 76 28.29 1.50 -42.51
C LYS A 76 27.10 0.53 -42.52
N TYR A 77 27.03 -0.37 -43.49
CA TYR A 77 26.03 -1.44 -43.53
C TYR A 77 26.16 -2.37 -42.30
N TYR A 78 27.38 -2.81 -41.98
CA TYR A 78 27.63 -3.66 -40.81
C TYR A 78 27.35 -2.96 -39.48
N LEU A 79 27.65 -1.66 -39.38
CA LEU A 79 27.37 -0.86 -38.19
C LEU A 79 25.86 -0.65 -37.99
N ARG A 80 25.08 -0.41 -39.06
CA ARG A 80 23.62 -0.38 -38.97
C ARG A 80 23.04 -1.72 -38.51
N ARG A 81 23.51 -2.83 -39.10
CA ARG A 81 23.04 -4.17 -38.74
C ARG A 81 23.40 -4.59 -37.30
N LYS A 82 24.53 -4.13 -36.76
CA LYS A 82 24.91 -4.36 -35.35
C LYS A 82 24.32 -3.33 -34.37
N GLY A 83 23.92 -2.16 -34.87
CA GLY A 83 23.36 -1.08 -34.06
C GLY A 83 21.83 -1.12 -33.93
N ASP A 84 21.14 -1.63 -34.95
CA ASP A 84 19.68 -1.58 -35.03
C ASP A 84 19.05 -2.86 -34.46
N ASP A 85 18.57 -2.70 -33.23
CA ASP A 85 17.30 -3.18 -32.70
C ASP A 85 17.04 -4.67 -32.46
N TYR A 86 17.69 -5.61 -33.14
CA TYR A 86 17.31 -7.03 -33.01
C TYR A 86 17.52 -7.61 -31.60
N GLU A 87 18.68 -7.38 -30.99
CA GLU A 87 18.94 -7.86 -29.61
C GLU A 87 18.15 -7.04 -28.58
N ARG A 88 17.93 -5.75 -28.84
CA ARG A 88 17.24 -4.86 -27.90
C ARG A 88 15.74 -5.17 -27.85
N GLU A 89 15.11 -5.42 -29.00
CA GLU A 89 13.70 -5.79 -29.07
C GLU A 89 13.45 -7.19 -28.51
N ASP A 90 14.35 -8.14 -28.74
CA ASP A 90 14.25 -9.49 -28.17
C ASP A 90 14.36 -9.45 -26.63
N LEU A 91 15.38 -8.76 -26.09
CA LEU A 91 15.51 -8.53 -24.65
C LEU A 91 14.29 -7.80 -24.06
N LYS A 92 13.75 -6.81 -24.77
CA LYS A 92 12.55 -6.09 -24.33
C LYS A 92 11.31 -6.99 -24.32
N GLY A 93 11.15 -7.84 -25.34
CA GLY A 93 10.10 -8.85 -25.39
C GLY A 93 10.20 -9.85 -24.25
N GLN A 94 11.40 -10.31 -23.94
CA GLN A 94 11.66 -11.27 -22.87
C GLN A 94 11.40 -10.66 -21.48
N ILE A 95 11.82 -9.41 -21.25
CA ILE A 95 11.51 -8.67 -20.02
C ILE A 95 9.99 -8.51 -19.85
N ILE A 96 9.25 -8.16 -20.91
CA ILE A 96 7.79 -8.02 -20.86
C ILE A 96 7.14 -9.36 -20.51
N PHE A 97 7.54 -10.44 -21.19
CA PHE A 97 7.03 -11.78 -20.94
C PHE A 97 7.29 -12.26 -19.50
N ASP A 98 8.52 -12.09 -19.01
CA ASP A 98 8.89 -12.47 -17.64
C ASP A 98 8.16 -11.60 -16.61
N THR A 99 7.95 -10.32 -16.89
CA THR A 99 7.17 -9.42 -16.05
C THR A 99 5.70 -9.83 -15.99
N ASP A 100 5.09 -10.19 -17.11
CA ASP A 100 3.69 -10.65 -17.16
C ASP A 100 3.52 -12.00 -16.48
N LYS A 101 4.46 -12.93 -16.66
CA LYS A 101 4.47 -14.21 -15.95
C LYS A 101 4.65 -14.02 -14.44
N ALA A 102 5.57 -13.15 -14.03
CA ALA A 102 5.74 -12.78 -12.63
C ALA A 102 4.47 -12.14 -12.06
N LYS A 103 3.85 -11.22 -12.81
CA LYS A 103 2.58 -10.58 -12.45
C LYS A 103 1.46 -11.61 -12.33
N GLN A 104 1.34 -12.58 -13.23
CA GLN A 104 0.35 -13.67 -13.11
C GLN A 104 0.63 -14.58 -11.91
N SER A 105 1.90 -14.87 -11.62
CA SER A 105 2.27 -15.68 -10.45
C SER A 105 2.06 -14.94 -9.12
N LEU A 106 2.20 -13.60 -9.11
CA LEU A 106 1.92 -12.73 -7.97
C LEU A 106 0.43 -12.36 -7.87
N GLN A 107 -0.32 -12.49 -8.97
CA GLN A 107 -1.73 -12.12 -9.00
C GLN A 107 -2.61 -13.19 -8.34
N LEU A 108 -2.97 -12.84 -7.11
CA LEU A 108 -4.37 -12.58 -6.73
C LEU A 108 -5.21 -13.76 -6.27
N ALA A 109 -4.97 -15.00 -6.71
CA ALA A 109 -5.76 -16.12 -6.16
C ALA A 109 -5.55 -16.30 -4.65
N SER A 110 -4.33 -16.05 -4.16
CA SER A 110 -4.02 -16.16 -2.72
C SER A 110 -4.48 -14.93 -1.91
N LEU A 111 -4.50 -13.74 -2.52
CA LEU A 111 -4.81 -12.50 -1.81
C LEU A 111 -6.32 -12.28 -1.74
N ASP A 112 -7.06 -12.55 -2.82
CA ASP A 112 -8.51 -12.43 -2.84
C ASP A 112 -9.16 -13.46 -1.90
N ASN A 113 -8.63 -14.68 -1.85
CA ASN A 113 -9.07 -15.69 -0.87
C ASN A 113 -8.79 -15.26 0.57
N LEU A 114 -7.63 -14.63 0.84
CA LEU A 114 -7.30 -14.13 2.17
C LEU A 114 -8.23 -12.98 2.59
N VAL A 115 -8.55 -12.06 1.66
CA VAL A 115 -9.51 -10.98 1.92
C VAL A 115 -10.91 -11.53 2.23
N LEU A 116 -11.37 -12.53 1.48
CA LEU A 116 -12.66 -13.18 1.75
C LEU A 116 -12.69 -13.89 3.12
N GLU A 117 -11.59 -14.53 3.52
CA GLU A 117 -11.47 -15.20 4.81
C GLU A 117 -11.44 -14.20 5.98
N VAL A 118 -10.72 -13.09 5.83
CA VAL A 118 -10.71 -11.99 6.80
C VAL A 118 -12.11 -11.39 6.97
N ASP A 119 -12.80 -11.09 5.87
CA ASP A 119 -14.18 -10.57 5.91
C ASP A 119 -15.15 -11.54 6.60
N HIS A 120 -14.99 -12.85 6.36
CA HIS A 120 -15.80 -13.88 7.01
C HIS A 120 -15.54 -13.92 8.52
N HIS A 121 -14.28 -13.85 8.94
CA HIS A 121 -13.91 -13.80 10.35
C HIS A 121 -14.38 -12.53 11.04
N GLU A 122 -14.29 -11.36 10.41
CA GLU A 122 -14.80 -10.11 10.98
C GLU A 122 -16.32 -10.16 11.20
N LYS A 123 -17.08 -10.70 10.24
CA LYS A 123 -18.53 -10.91 10.41
C LYS A 123 -18.84 -11.86 11.55
N GLY A 124 -18.13 -13.00 11.64
CA GLY A 124 -18.30 -13.95 12.73
C GLY A 124 -18.01 -13.33 14.10
N GLN A 125 -16.95 -12.53 14.21
CA GLN A 125 -16.61 -11.80 15.43
C GLN A 125 -17.67 -10.75 15.78
N ALA A 126 -18.20 -10.02 14.81
CA ALA A 126 -19.24 -9.01 15.04
C ALA A 126 -20.55 -9.63 15.54
N ASP A 127 -20.97 -10.76 14.98
CA ASP A 127 -22.19 -11.45 15.40
C ASP A 127 -22.03 -12.10 16.77
N LEU A 128 -20.86 -12.68 17.06
CA LEU A 128 -20.54 -13.17 18.41
C LEU A 128 -20.53 -12.03 19.44
N LEU A 129 -19.99 -10.86 19.10
CA LEU A 129 -20.03 -9.68 19.97
C LEU A 129 -21.47 -9.23 20.24
N LYS A 130 -22.36 -9.26 19.23
CA LYS A 130 -23.78 -8.93 19.42
C LYS A 130 -24.48 -9.93 20.34
N ALA A 131 -24.21 -11.23 20.17
CA ALA A 131 -24.75 -12.28 21.03
C ALA A 131 -24.30 -12.10 22.49
N LEU A 132 -22.98 -11.92 22.71
CA LEU A 132 -22.44 -11.66 24.04
C LEU A 132 -23.00 -10.39 24.68
N LYS A 133 -23.22 -9.32 23.91
CA LYS A 133 -23.87 -8.10 24.43
C LYS A 133 -25.31 -8.38 24.87
N LYS A 134 -26.07 -9.16 24.10
CA LYS A 134 -27.44 -9.55 24.47
C LYS A 134 -27.45 -10.36 25.76
N ASP A 135 -26.54 -11.32 25.89
CA ASP A 135 -26.43 -12.18 27.08
C ASP A 135 -25.99 -11.40 28.32
N ASN A 136 -25.05 -10.47 28.18
CA ASN A 136 -24.63 -9.60 29.29
C ASN A 136 -25.77 -8.72 29.80
N VAL A 137 -26.60 -8.16 28.91
CA VAL A 137 -27.78 -7.38 29.34
C VAL A 137 -28.77 -8.25 30.10
N ALA A 138 -28.99 -9.49 29.66
CA ALA A 138 -29.83 -10.44 30.38
C ALA A 138 -29.25 -10.80 31.75
N MET A 139 -27.92 -11.00 31.83
CA MET A 139 -27.24 -11.28 33.09
C MET A 139 -27.24 -10.09 34.05
N ASP A 140 -27.10 -8.86 33.56
CA ASP A 140 -27.20 -7.66 34.37
C ASP A 140 -28.62 -7.48 34.94
N ASP A 141 -29.67 -7.75 34.16
CA ASP A 141 -31.06 -7.75 34.65
C ASP A 141 -31.29 -8.82 35.73
N ILE A 142 -30.72 -10.02 35.55
CA ILE A 142 -30.77 -11.08 36.57
C ILE A 142 -30.00 -10.65 37.83
N HIS A 143 -28.80 -10.10 37.66
CA HIS A 143 -27.94 -9.69 38.77
C HIS A 143 -28.60 -8.59 39.60
N GLN A 144 -29.16 -7.57 38.95
CA GLN A 144 -29.92 -6.52 39.63
C GLN A 144 -31.10 -7.09 40.41
N ARG A 145 -31.82 -8.10 39.90
CA ARG A 145 -32.96 -8.72 40.62
C ARG A 145 -32.54 -9.60 41.79
N VAL A 146 -31.45 -10.35 41.66
CA VAL A 146 -30.92 -11.17 42.75
C VAL A 146 -30.37 -10.29 43.87
N LEU A 147 -29.80 -9.13 43.53
CA LEU A 147 -29.30 -8.17 44.52
C LEU A 147 -30.40 -7.26 45.09
N ASP A 148 -31.38 -6.86 44.28
CA ASP A 148 -32.60 -6.15 44.70
C ASP A 148 -33.61 -7.13 45.33
N ASN A 149 -33.14 -7.96 46.28
CA ASN A 149 -33.96 -8.70 47.24
C ASN A 149 -34.67 -7.74 48.21
N ARG A 150 -35.24 -6.65 47.70
CA ARG A 150 -36.01 -5.69 48.47
C ARG A 150 -37.29 -6.37 48.92
N GLN A 151 -37.26 -6.80 50.16
CA GLN A 151 -38.40 -7.40 50.84
C GLN A 151 -39.43 -6.30 51.11
N ILE A 152 -40.60 -6.38 50.46
CA ILE A 152 -41.72 -5.47 50.73
C ILE A 152 -42.51 -6.03 51.89
N CYS A 153 -42.58 -5.29 52.99
CA CYS A 153 -43.19 -5.75 54.22
C CYS A 153 -44.39 -4.89 54.62
N ARG A 154 -45.37 -5.55 55.24
CA ARG A 154 -46.56 -4.97 55.85
C ARG A 154 -46.64 -5.45 57.29
N ASP A 155 -46.67 -4.49 58.21
CA ASP A 155 -47.00 -4.77 59.60
C ASP A 155 -48.54 -4.81 59.74
N ALA A 156 -49.05 -5.79 60.46
CA ALA A 156 -50.47 -6.01 60.70
C ALA A 156 -50.71 -6.46 62.14
N GLU A 157 -51.91 -6.19 62.63
CA GLU A 157 -52.30 -6.47 64.01
C GLU A 157 -53.68 -7.13 64.02
N THR A 158 -53.88 -8.09 64.91
CA THR A 158 -55.21 -8.63 65.16
C THR A 158 -55.99 -7.70 66.10
N GLU A 159 -57.31 -7.86 66.13
CA GLU A 159 -58.14 -7.18 67.12
C GLU A 159 -57.76 -7.60 68.56
N TRP A 160 -58.00 -6.70 69.51
CA TRP A 160 -57.94 -7.01 70.93
C TRP A 160 -59.02 -8.04 71.28
N LYS A 161 -58.61 -9.15 71.91
CA LYS A 161 -59.53 -10.15 72.47
C LYS A 161 -59.16 -10.44 73.92
N ASP A 162 -60.14 -10.81 74.72
CA ASP A 162 -59.90 -11.19 76.11
C ASP A 162 -59.08 -12.49 76.15
N GLN A 163 -58.04 -12.49 76.99
CA GLN A 163 -57.25 -13.63 77.36
C GLN A 163 -58.20 -14.59 78.06
N ALA A 164 -58.60 -15.64 77.34
CA ALA A 164 -59.34 -16.73 77.93
C ALA A 164 -58.57 -17.22 79.17
N SER A 165 -59.29 -17.65 80.22
CA SER A 165 -58.74 -18.17 81.48
C SER A 165 -57.83 -19.40 81.36
N GLY A 166 -57.46 -19.79 80.13
CA GLY A 166 -56.47 -20.81 79.80
C GLY A 166 -55.05 -20.26 79.66
N THR A 167 -54.10 -21.18 79.50
CA THR A 167 -52.71 -20.82 79.22
C THR A 167 -52.61 -20.11 77.85
N VAL A 168 -51.60 -19.25 77.68
CA VAL A 168 -51.30 -18.48 76.44
C VAL A 168 -51.16 -19.36 75.17
N LYS A 169 -51.23 -20.68 75.32
CA LYS A 169 -51.11 -21.70 74.28
C LYS A 169 -52.35 -21.81 73.38
N GLU A 170 -53.51 -21.26 73.76
CA GLU A 170 -54.73 -21.27 72.94
C GLU A 170 -54.71 -20.20 71.84
N LEU A 171 -53.97 -20.48 70.77
CA LEU A 171 -53.83 -19.61 69.58
C LEU A 171 -55.07 -19.59 68.67
N SER A 172 -56.07 -20.44 68.94
CA SER A 172 -57.23 -20.66 68.05
C SER A 172 -58.18 -19.47 67.94
N ARG A 173 -58.09 -18.48 68.84
CA ARG A 173 -59.03 -17.34 68.91
C ARG A 173 -58.53 -16.07 68.21
N GLN A 174 -57.32 -16.07 67.65
CA GLN A 174 -56.78 -14.94 66.91
C GLN A 174 -56.28 -15.42 65.54
N TYR A 175 -56.81 -14.82 64.48
CA TYR A 175 -56.54 -15.25 63.11
C TYR A 175 -55.46 -14.37 62.47
N VAL A 176 -54.24 -14.91 62.38
CA VAL A 176 -53.11 -14.24 61.72
C VAL A 176 -53.18 -14.57 60.23
N LYS A 177 -53.38 -13.54 59.40
CA LYS A 177 -53.51 -13.72 57.95
C LYS A 177 -52.53 -12.84 57.17
N CYS A 178 -51.62 -13.49 56.44
CA CYS A 178 -50.85 -12.88 55.36
C CYS A 178 -51.56 -13.11 54.01
N ASN A 179 -51.29 -12.27 53.01
CA ASN A 179 -51.87 -12.42 51.67
C ASN A 179 -51.25 -13.60 50.89
N ARG A 180 -51.85 -13.99 49.74
CA ARG A 180 -51.46 -15.19 48.98
C ARG A 180 -50.00 -15.25 48.49
N ASN A 181 -49.24 -14.15 48.53
CA ASN A 181 -47.82 -14.09 48.15
C ASN A 181 -46.94 -13.46 49.26
N GLU A 182 -47.39 -13.52 50.52
CA GLU A 182 -46.68 -12.97 51.67
C GLU A 182 -46.29 -14.09 52.65
N LEU A 183 -45.11 -13.98 53.23
CA LEU A 183 -44.54 -14.87 54.25
C LEU A 183 -44.57 -14.17 55.61
N LEU A 184 -44.91 -14.91 56.66
CA LEU A 184 -44.86 -14.42 58.04
C LEU A 184 -43.39 -14.33 58.50
N GLN A 185 -42.89 -13.13 58.76
CA GLN A 185 -41.50 -12.90 59.17
C GLN A 185 -41.35 -12.68 60.67
N LYS A 186 -42.27 -11.93 61.28
CA LYS A 186 -42.25 -11.62 62.72
C LYS A 186 -43.63 -11.82 63.31
N PHE A 187 -43.66 -12.27 64.56
CA PHE A 187 -44.90 -12.56 65.29
C PHE A 187 -44.66 -12.33 66.78
N TYR A 188 -45.40 -11.39 67.36
CA TYR A 188 -45.30 -11.04 68.78
C TYR A 188 -46.70 -10.93 69.40
N LEU A 189 -46.80 -11.34 70.65
CA LEU A 189 -48.00 -11.15 71.47
C LEU A 189 -47.87 -9.84 72.25
N GLU A 190 -48.87 -8.99 72.13
CA GLU A 190 -48.97 -7.75 72.89
C GLU A 190 -50.13 -7.85 73.89
N ARG A 191 -49.87 -7.45 75.14
CA ARG A 191 -50.86 -7.36 76.22
C ARG A 191 -51.20 -5.90 76.46
N LYS A 192 -52.49 -5.58 76.58
CA LYS A 192 -52.95 -4.19 76.69
C LYS A 192 -52.54 -3.51 78.00
N SER A 193 -52.58 -4.25 79.11
CA SER A 193 -52.12 -3.81 80.44
C SER A 193 -52.02 -5.01 81.39
N ALA A 194 -51.35 -4.88 82.53
CA ALA A 194 -51.35 -5.89 83.59
C ALA A 194 -52.73 -6.08 84.25
N THR A 195 -53.60 -5.06 84.19
CA THR A 195 -54.94 -5.07 84.78
C THR A 195 -56.05 -5.46 83.79
N ASN A 196 -55.82 -5.22 82.50
CA ASN A 196 -56.75 -5.59 81.43
C ASN A 196 -56.22 -6.85 80.76
N ASN A 197 -56.94 -7.96 80.94
CA ASN A 197 -56.61 -9.26 80.36
C ASN A 197 -56.80 -9.31 78.83
N GLN A 198 -56.55 -8.23 78.08
CA GLN A 198 -56.70 -8.20 76.63
C GLN A 198 -55.37 -8.43 75.92
N VAL A 199 -55.41 -9.27 74.90
CA VAL A 199 -54.26 -9.66 74.09
C VAL A 199 -54.52 -9.43 72.60
N ARG A 200 -53.45 -9.12 71.86
CA ARG A 200 -53.45 -9.10 70.39
C ARG A 200 -52.13 -9.64 69.84
N TYR A 201 -52.13 -10.13 68.62
CA TYR A 201 -50.92 -10.41 67.87
C TYR A 201 -50.53 -9.25 66.97
N ARG A 202 -49.27 -8.85 67.07
CA ARG A 202 -48.61 -7.96 66.11
C ARG A 202 -47.67 -8.79 65.26
N TYR A 203 -47.87 -8.73 63.95
CA TYR A 203 -47.15 -9.58 63.02
C TYR A 203 -46.73 -8.83 61.77
N ARG A 204 -45.66 -9.31 61.14
CA ARG A 204 -45.09 -8.73 59.93
C ARG A 204 -45.16 -9.75 58.81
N CYS A 205 -45.91 -9.42 57.77
CA CYS A 205 -45.99 -10.18 56.55
C CYS A 205 -45.10 -9.53 55.49
N CYS A 206 -44.32 -10.31 54.76
CA CYS A 206 -43.42 -9.78 53.75
C CYS A 206 -43.49 -10.59 52.47
N ARG A 207 -43.40 -9.92 51.33
CA ARG A 207 -43.27 -10.55 50.03
C ARG A 207 -41.90 -10.22 49.41
N LEU A 208 -41.39 -11.15 48.62
CA LEU A 208 -40.25 -10.88 47.77
C LEU A 208 -40.75 -10.07 46.57
N SER A 209 -40.14 -8.91 46.32
CA SER A 209 -40.44 -8.09 45.16
C SER A 209 -39.76 -8.68 43.93
N MET A 210 -40.20 -9.84 43.47
CA MET A 210 -39.87 -10.25 42.12
C MET A 210 -40.68 -9.36 41.17
N LYS A 211 -40.05 -8.76 40.16
CA LYS A 211 -40.71 -7.87 39.20
C LYS A 211 -41.81 -8.68 38.48
N ASP A 212 -43.07 -8.49 38.87
CA ASP A 212 -44.20 -9.40 38.63
C ASP A 212 -44.60 -9.60 37.13
N ASN A 213 -43.91 -8.98 36.16
CA ASN A 213 -44.21 -9.06 34.73
C ASN A 213 -42.95 -9.37 33.88
N TRP A 214 -42.19 -10.41 34.22
CA TRP A 214 -41.05 -10.80 33.39
C TRP A 214 -41.47 -11.73 32.24
N GLN A 215 -41.23 -11.27 31.02
CA GLN A 215 -41.22 -12.08 29.80
C GLN A 215 -39.77 -12.24 29.37
N ARG A 216 -39.37 -13.43 28.90
CA ARG A 216 -38.01 -13.63 28.40
C ARG A 216 -37.83 -12.71 27.18
N PRO A 217 -36.67 -12.04 27.01
CA PRO A 217 -36.42 -11.21 25.83
C PRO A 217 -36.49 -11.96 24.48
N ASP A 218 -36.58 -13.29 24.50
CA ASP A 218 -36.77 -14.13 23.31
C ASP A 218 -38.24 -14.31 22.92
N ASP A 219 -39.19 -13.79 23.73
CA ASP A 219 -40.64 -13.86 23.50
C ASP A 219 -41.22 -12.57 22.85
N MET A 220 -40.36 -11.71 22.28
CA MET A 220 -40.74 -10.50 21.51
C MET A 220 -40.41 -10.64 20.03
#